data_AF-A0A7J9FF73-F1
#
_entry.id   AF-A0A7J9FF73-F1
#
_cell.length_a   1.000
_cell.length_b   1.000
_cell.length_c   1.000
_cell.angle_alpha   90.00
_cell.angle_beta   90.00
_cell.angle_gamma   90.00
#
_symmetry.space_group_name_H-M   'P 1'
#
loop_
_entity.id
_entity.type
_entity.pdbx_description
1 polymer ?
#
loop_
_entity_poly.entity_id
_entity_poly.type
_entity_poly.pdbx_seq_one_letter_code
_entity_poly.pdbx_strand_id
1 'polypeptide(L)'
;VINCHDSVIYVLAPLRYATIYGCSDATIVLGAVGKAVRVEHCERVHVILASKRVCIVNCRECIFFLGVNQRPLIVGDNHKLQVAPYNTFYSQLEEHMTEVGIDATINRWHEPLALGVIDPHDSLSHPAGVADAQTESAACLDPDQFTNFLIPNWFEGEPTKSTRNNPFPLPDPYFTSQQRNQKNLGEIQQILREAPLEENRKRELSCALHVYFKDWLY
;
A
#
# COMPACT_ATOMS: atom_id res chain seq x y z
N VAL A 1 -10.86 -7.50 8.76
CA VAL A 1 -9.58 -8.09 9.22
C VAL A 1 -9.32 -7.54 10.60
N ILE A 2 -9.24 -8.40 11.63
CA ILE A 2 -9.20 -7.95 13.04
C ILE A 2 -8.14 -8.78 13.77
N ASN A 3 -7.26 -8.10 14.52
CA ASN A 3 -6.25 -8.73 15.38
C ASN A 3 -5.42 -9.79 14.67
N CYS A 4 -4.89 -9.44 13.50
CA CYS A 4 -4.00 -10.30 12.72
C CYS A 4 -2.56 -9.82 12.89
N HIS A 5 -1.64 -10.77 13.07
CA HIS A 5 -0.23 -10.53 13.37
C HIS A 5 0.63 -11.40 12.48
N ASP A 6 1.79 -10.92 12.03
CA ASP A 6 2.77 -11.69 11.24
C ASP A 6 2.14 -12.41 10.04
N SER A 7 1.29 -11.69 9.29
CA SER A 7 0.36 -12.30 8.32
C SER A 7 0.24 -11.52 7.02
N VAL A 8 0.05 -12.26 5.92
CA VAL A 8 -0.33 -11.68 4.62
C VAL A 8 -1.76 -12.09 4.29
N ILE A 9 -2.66 -11.12 4.13
CA ILE A 9 -4.09 -11.34 4.00
C ILE A 9 -4.59 -10.73 2.69
N TYR A 10 -5.31 -11.52 1.90
CA TYR A 10 -5.85 -11.12 0.61
C TYR A 10 -7.37 -11.25 0.62
N VAL A 11 -8.06 -10.15 0.32
CA VAL A 11 -9.52 -10.12 0.19
C VAL A 11 -9.85 -9.59 -1.22
N LEU A 12 -9.72 -10.43 -2.23
CA LEU A 12 -9.81 -10.08 -3.65
C LEU A 12 -11.25 -10.13 -4.19
N ALA A 13 -12.14 -9.34 -3.59
CA ALA A 13 -13.56 -9.33 -3.89
C ALA A 13 -14.13 -7.90 -3.94
N PRO A 14 -15.28 -7.66 -4.61
CA PRO A 14 -16.00 -6.40 -4.51
C PRO A 14 -16.66 -6.32 -3.13
N LEU A 15 -16.39 -5.25 -2.39
CA LEU A 15 -16.90 -5.02 -1.05
C LEU A 15 -17.67 -3.70 -0.99
N ARG A 16 -18.65 -3.61 -0.08
CA ARG A 16 -19.28 -2.32 0.23
C ARG A 16 -18.46 -1.52 1.24
N TYR A 17 -18.04 -2.19 2.30
CA TYR A 17 -17.25 -1.63 3.39
C TYR A 17 -16.19 -2.63 3.83
N ALA A 18 -15.08 -2.15 4.35
CA ALA A 18 -14.08 -2.98 5.01
C ALA A 18 -13.54 -2.29 6.26
N THR A 19 -13.19 -3.09 7.26
CA THR A 19 -12.52 -2.61 8.47
C THR A 19 -11.30 -3.47 8.74
N ILE A 20 -10.18 -2.79 8.96
CA ILE A 20 -8.92 -3.35 9.42
C ILE A 20 -8.70 -2.79 10.83
N TYR A 21 -8.58 -3.65 11.83
CA TYR A 21 -8.50 -3.23 13.22
C TYR A 21 -7.45 -4.05 13.97
N GLY A 22 -6.59 -3.39 14.75
CA GLY A 22 -5.71 -4.06 15.71
C GLY A 22 -4.69 -5.00 15.07
N CYS A 23 -4.32 -4.78 13.81
CA CYS A 23 -3.37 -5.64 13.11
C CYS A 23 -1.92 -5.13 13.29
N SER A 24 -0.96 -6.03 13.36
CA SER A 24 0.46 -5.67 13.43
C SER A 24 1.33 -6.52 12.50
N ASP A 25 2.43 -5.97 11.99
CA ASP A 25 3.42 -6.74 11.23
C ASP A 25 2.78 -7.55 10.09
N ALA A 26 1.88 -6.90 9.35
CA ALA A 26 0.99 -7.57 8.39
C ALA A 26 0.90 -6.83 7.06
N THR A 27 0.71 -7.59 5.99
CA THR A 27 0.36 -7.04 4.67
C THR A 27 -1.07 -7.41 4.34
N ILE A 28 -1.92 -6.40 4.10
CA ILE A 28 -3.35 -6.59 3.86
C ILE A 28 -3.72 -6.00 2.50
N VAL A 29 -4.15 -6.87 1.60
CA VAL A 29 -4.62 -6.53 0.25
C VAL A 29 -6.13 -6.61 0.21
N LEU A 30 -6.78 -5.49 -0.07
CA LEU A 30 -8.22 -5.42 -0.29
C LEU A 30 -8.52 -5.21 -1.77
N GLY A 31 -9.54 -5.92 -2.25
CA GLY A 31 -10.17 -5.67 -3.54
C GLY A 31 -10.92 -4.33 -3.57
N ALA A 32 -11.80 -4.18 -4.56
CA ALA A 32 -12.52 -2.93 -4.78
C ALA A 32 -13.56 -2.68 -3.68
N VAL A 33 -13.46 -1.57 -2.95
CA VAL A 33 -14.39 -1.19 -1.87
C VAL A 33 -15.24 0.03 -2.24
N GLY A 34 -16.53 -0.18 -2.47
CA GLY A 34 -17.42 0.82 -3.06
C GLY A 34 -17.81 2.00 -2.19
N LYS A 35 -17.72 1.91 -0.86
CA LYS A 35 -18.16 2.99 0.03
C LYS A 35 -17.05 3.53 0.91
N ALA A 36 -16.53 2.73 1.83
CA ALA A 36 -15.48 3.19 2.74
C ALA A 36 -14.64 2.04 3.32
N VAL A 37 -13.35 2.31 3.51
CA VAL A 37 -12.45 1.49 4.32
C VAL A 37 -12.06 2.26 5.57
N ARG A 38 -12.00 1.57 6.70
CA ARG A 38 -11.55 2.11 7.99
C ARG A 38 -10.39 1.26 8.49
N VAL A 39 -9.24 1.87 8.73
CA VAL A 39 -8.04 1.21 9.27
C VAL A 39 -7.75 1.82 10.62
N GLU A 40 -7.73 1.01 11.67
CA GLU A 40 -7.59 1.51 13.03
C GLU A 40 -6.63 0.71 13.88
N HIS A 41 -5.91 1.41 14.76
CA HIS A 41 -5.07 0.79 15.79
C HIS A 41 -4.12 -0.26 15.20
N CYS A 42 -3.54 0.05 14.03
CA CYS A 42 -2.62 -0.85 13.34
C CYS A 42 -1.18 -0.35 13.44
N GLU A 43 -0.22 -1.26 13.51
CA GLU A 43 1.20 -0.96 13.69
C GLU A 43 2.07 -1.75 12.71
N ARG A 44 2.98 -1.09 11.97
CA ARG A 44 3.84 -1.76 10.97
C ARG A 44 3.04 -2.61 9.97
N VAL A 45 1.92 -2.06 9.49
CA VAL A 45 1.04 -2.73 8.52
C VAL A 45 1.18 -2.08 7.14
N HIS A 46 1.31 -2.90 6.11
CA HIS A 46 1.17 -2.48 4.72
C HIS A 46 -0.27 -2.73 4.26
N VAL A 47 -0.99 -1.67 3.91
CA VAL A 47 -2.37 -1.78 3.42
C VAL A 47 -2.45 -1.36 1.97
N ILE A 48 -2.89 -2.28 1.11
CA ILE A 48 -3.08 -2.04 -0.32
C ILE A 48 -4.58 -2.12 -0.61
N LEU A 49 -5.19 -1.01 -1.06
CA LEU A 49 -6.63 -0.96 -1.29
C LEU A 49 -7.05 -0.02 -2.43
N ALA A 50 -8.16 -0.36 -3.07
CA ALA A 50 -8.91 0.51 -3.97
C ALA A 50 -10.27 0.82 -3.33
N SER A 51 -10.59 2.10 -3.10
CA SER A 51 -11.84 2.49 -2.42
C SER A 51 -12.31 3.88 -2.80
N LYS A 52 -13.61 4.20 -2.65
CA LYS A 52 -14.05 5.61 -2.75
C LYS A 52 -13.50 6.48 -1.63
N ARG A 53 -13.45 5.94 -0.42
CA ARG A 53 -13.07 6.65 0.81
C ARG A 53 -12.22 5.75 1.70
N VAL A 54 -11.25 6.35 2.37
CA VAL A 54 -10.48 5.68 3.41
C VAL A 54 -10.33 6.60 4.61
N CYS A 55 -10.50 6.04 5.80
CA CYS A 55 -10.24 6.68 7.08
C CYS A 55 -9.18 5.86 7.82
N ILE A 56 -8.10 6.50 8.23
CA ILE A 56 -6.96 5.92 8.93
C ILE A 56 -6.95 6.55 10.32
N VAL A 57 -6.99 5.72 11.35
CA VAL A 57 -7.18 6.14 12.73
C VAL A 57 -6.16 5.49 13.64
N ASN A 58 -5.44 6.27 14.45
CA ASN A 58 -4.51 5.77 15.46
C ASN A 58 -3.54 4.69 14.95
N CYS A 59 -2.94 4.90 13.77
CA CYS A 59 -2.02 3.94 13.15
C CYS A 59 -0.56 4.41 13.29
N ARG A 60 0.37 3.45 13.36
CA ARG A 60 1.80 3.74 13.57
C ARG A 60 2.68 2.97 12.60
N GLU A 61 3.62 3.68 11.97
CA GLU A 61 4.64 3.08 11.09
C GLU A 61 4.01 2.23 9.96
N CYS A 62 2.82 2.63 9.49
CA CYS A 62 2.08 1.93 8.44
C CYS A 62 2.32 2.59 7.08
N ILE A 63 2.28 1.77 6.03
CA ILE A 63 2.36 2.22 4.63
C ILE A 63 1.03 1.90 3.93
N PHE A 64 0.45 2.91 3.29
CA PHE A 64 -0.84 2.81 2.59
C PHE A 64 -0.65 3.00 1.09
N PHE A 65 -0.89 1.95 0.30
CA PHE A 65 -0.92 2.01 -1.16
C PHE A 65 -2.36 2.17 -1.64
N LEU A 66 -2.69 3.38 -2.09
CA LEU A 66 -4.08 3.83 -2.20
C LEU A 66 -4.50 4.10 -3.64
N GLY A 67 -5.62 3.50 -4.04
CA GLY A 67 -6.41 3.87 -5.21
C GLY A 67 -7.72 4.49 -4.74
N VAL A 68 -7.74 5.81 -4.49
CA VAL A 68 -8.87 6.46 -3.81
C VAL A 68 -9.48 7.61 -4.58
N ASN A 69 -10.81 7.62 -4.72
CA ASN A 69 -11.50 8.72 -5.43
C ASN A 69 -11.66 9.99 -4.59
N GLN A 70 -11.59 9.87 -3.26
CA GLN A 70 -11.61 10.98 -2.32
C GLN A 70 -10.33 10.98 -1.50
N ARG A 71 -9.94 12.16 -1.02
CA ARG A 71 -8.76 12.31 -0.17
C ARG A 71 -8.84 11.41 1.07
N PRO A 72 -7.73 10.73 1.46
CA PRO A 72 -7.65 9.98 2.71
C PRO A 72 -7.92 10.87 3.92
N LEU A 73 -8.61 10.36 4.92
CA LEU A 73 -8.77 11.03 6.21
C LEU A 73 -7.82 10.38 7.22
N ILE A 74 -6.98 11.18 7.87
CA ILE A 74 -6.09 10.74 8.95
C ILE A 74 -6.63 11.34 10.25
N VAL A 75 -6.99 10.52 11.23
CA VAL A 75 -7.68 10.96 12.44
C VAL A 75 -7.00 10.38 13.68
N GLY A 76 -6.90 11.16 14.75
CA GLY A 76 -6.33 10.68 15.99
C GLY A 76 -4.79 10.70 16.00
N ASP A 77 -4.21 9.90 16.89
CA ASP A 77 -2.78 9.87 17.15
C ASP A 77 -2.06 8.92 16.19
N ASN A 78 -1.61 9.47 15.06
CA ASN A 78 -0.93 8.72 14.02
C ASN A 78 0.55 9.10 13.99
N HIS A 79 1.43 8.12 13.78
CA HIS A 79 2.87 8.35 13.80
C HIS A 79 3.56 7.66 12.62
N LYS A 80 4.45 8.39 11.92
CA LYS A 80 5.24 7.85 10.79
C LYS A 80 4.41 7.12 9.73
N LEU A 81 3.27 7.70 9.36
CA LEU A 81 2.46 7.15 8.28
C LEU A 81 3.03 7.52 6.91
N GLN A 82 2.99 6.56 5.99
CA GLN A 82 3.33 6.80 4.59
C GLN A 82 2.15 6.49 3.68
N VAL A 83 1.97 7.30 2.65
CA VAL A 83 1.00 7.09 1.56
C VAL A 83 1.72 6.98 0.22
N ALA A 84 1.21 6.11 -0.64
CA ALA A 84 1.73 5.83 -1.96
C ALA A 84 0.58 5.59 -2.95
N PRO A 85 0.80 5.76 -4.26
CA PRO A 85 -0.18 5.34 -5.24
C PRO A 85 -0.42 3.83 -5.16
N TYR A 86 -1.62 3.38 -5.53
CA TYR A 86 -1.94 1.95 -5.66
C TYR A 86 -0.90 1.25 -6.53
N ASN A 87 -0.41 0.08 -6.11
CA ASN A 87 0.77 -0.57 -6.69
C ASN A 87 0.55 -2.03 -7.09
N THR A 88 -0.70 -2.49 -7.22
CA THR A 88 -0.99 -3.89 -7.54
C THR A 88 -2.14 -4.03 -8.52
N PHE A 89 -2.43 -5.24 -8.97
CA PHE A 89 -3.67 -5.61 -9.65
C PHE A 89 -3.89 -7.13 -9.56
N TYR A 90 -5.14 -7.55 -9.69
CA TYR A 90 -5.52 -8.95 -9.86
C TYR A 90 -6.51 -9.05 -11.02
N SER A 91 -6.70 -10.26 -11.55
CA SER A 91 -7.45 -10.52 -12.79
C SER A 91 -8.83 -9.86 -12.85
N GLN A 92 -9.61 -9.89 -11.77
CA GLN A 92 -10.98 -9.37 -11.74
C GLN A 92 -11.11 -7.92 -11.24
N LEU A 93 -9.99 -7.20 -11.06
CA LEU A 93 -9.99 -5.90 -10.38
C LEU A 93 -10.85 -4.85 -11.09
N GLU A 94 -10.72 -4.69 -12.41
CA GLU A 94 -11.49 -3.69 -13.16
C GLU A 94 -13.00 -3.96 -13.14
N GLU A 95 -13.39 -5.23 -13.18
CA GLU A 95 -14.80 -5.64 -13.05
C GLU A 95 -15.34 -5.28 -11.66
N HIS A 96 -14.61 -5.66 -10.61
CA HIS A 96 -14.99 -5.34 -9.24
C HIS A 96 -15.04 -3.82 -9.01
N MET A 97 -14.10 -3.04 -9.58
CA MET A 97 -14.12 -1.58 -9.53
C MET A 97 -15.37 -1.00 -10.19
N THR A 98 -15.74 -1.51 -11.36
CA THR A 98 -16.94 -1.09 -12.09
C THR A 98 -18.20 -1.41 -11.29
N GLU A 99 -18.29 -2.61 -10.71
CA GLU A 99 -19.43 -3.06 -9.89
C GLU A 99 -19.67 -2.13 -8.69
N VAL A 100 -18.60 -1.74 -8.00
CA VAL A 100 -18.69 -0.91 -6.79
C VAL A 100 -18.58 0.60 -7.09
N GLY A 101 -18.37 0.95 -8.36
CA GLY A 101 -18.33 2.30 -8.91
C GLY A 101 -17.08 3.11 -8.54
N ILE A 102 -15.90 2.47 -8.43
CA ILE A 102 -14.62 3.16 -8.28
C ILE A 102 -14.14 3.60 -9.66
N ASP A 103 -13.74 4.86 -9.77
CA ASP A 103 -13.19 5.42 -11.01
C ASP A 103 -11.65 5.32 -10.99
N ALA A 104 -11.05 4.59 -11.93
CA ALA A 104 -9.60 4.44 -12.01
C ALA A 104 -8.88 5.74 -12.41
N THR A 105 -9.57 6.68 -13.06
CA THR A 105 -9.00 7.95 -13.52
C THR A 105 -8.80 8.96 -12.40
N ILE A 106 -9.49 8.78 -11.26
CA ILE A 106 -9.43 9.68 -10.12
C ILE A 106 -8.68 8.99 -8.98
N ASN A 107 -7.46 9.45 -8.70
CA ASN A 107 -6.67 8.97 -7.57
C ASN A 107 -6.11 10.10 -6.69
N ARG A 108 -6.72 10.34 -5.53
CA ARG A 108 -6.39 11.43 -4.58
C ARG A 108 -5.56 10.97 -3.37
N TRP A 109 -4.77 9.92 -3.54
CA TRP A 109 -3.94 9.34 -2.50
C TRP A 109 -2.95 10.34 -1.85
N HIS A 110 -2.46 11.32 -2.62
CA HIS A 110 -1.43 12.29 -2.23
C HIS A 110 -1.96 13.52 -1.48
N GLU A 111 -3.27 13.60 -1.24
CA GLU A 111 -3.90 14.73 -0.55
C GLU A 111 -4.48 14.35 0.83
N PRO A 112 -3.75 13.62 1.71
CA PRO A 112 -4.31 13.21 3.00
C PRO A 112 -4.75 14.43 3.83
N LEU A 113 -5.96 14.36 4.38
CA LEU A 113 -6.47 15.36 5.31
C LEU A 113 -6.33 14.85 6.74
N ALA A 114 -5.41 15.46 7.47
CA ALA A 114 -5.28 15.25 8.91
C ALA A 114 -6.38 16.02 9.67
N LEU A 115 -7.17 15.31 10.46
CA LEU A 115 -8.15 15.85 11.38
C LEU A 115 -7.57 15.73 12.79
N GLY A 116 -7.16 16.87 13.36
CA GLY A 116 -6.51 16.91 14.67
C GLY A 116 -7.39 16.40 15.80
N VAL A 117 -6.75 15.88 16.84
CA VAL A 117 -7.39 15.63 18.13
C VAL A 117 -7.69 16.99 18.73
N ILE A 118 -8.96 17.37 18.76
CA ILE A 118 -9.41 18.50 19.58
C ILE A 118 -9.29 18.00 21.01
N ASP A 119 -8.27 18.44 21.75
CA ASP A 119 -8.23 18.22 23.19
C ASP A 119 -9.42 19.00 23.81
N PRO A 120 -10.42 18.31 24.39
CA PRO A 120 -11.58 18.97 25.00
C PRO A 120 -11.19 19.83 26.21
N HIS A 121 -10.01 19.61 26.79
CA HIS A 121 -9.47 20.37 27.91
C HIS A 121 -8.63 21.59 27.50
N ASP A 122 -8.37 21.80 26.21
CA ASP A 122 -7.58 22.93 25.72
C ASP A 122 -8.45 24.19 25.48
N SER A 123 -9.33 24.45 26.45
CA SER A 123 -10.27 25.58 26.43
C SER A 123 -9.67 26.90 26.90
N LEU A 124 -8.36 26.98 27.17
CA LEU A 124 -7.70 28.23 27.56
C LEU A 124 -6.31 28.35 26.94
N SER A 125 -6.26 29.09 25.85
CA SER A 125 -5.06 29.67 25.27
C SER A 125 -4.26 30.45 26.33
N HIS A 126 -3.19 29.82 26.84
CA HIS A 126 -2.11 30.55 27.52
C HIS A 126 -1.04 30.94 26.48
N PRO A 127 -0.59 32.21 26.45
CA PRO A 127 0.34 32.73 25.44
C PRO A 127 1.81 32.31 25.65
N ALA A 128 2.07 31.24 26.40
CA ALA A 128 3.42 30.78 26.71
C ALA A 128 3.57 29.30 26.39
N GLY A 129 4.12 29.01 25.21
CA GLY A 129 4.72 27.71 24.89
C GLY A 129 3.74 26.64 24.38
N VAL A 130 3.04 26.91 23.27
CA VAL A 130 2.47 25.84 22.44
C VAL A 130 3.61 25.26 21.61
N ALA A 131 4.12 24.09 22.02
CA ALA A 131 4.71 23.20 21.04
C ALA A 131 3.53 22.75 20.17
N ASP A 132 3.48 23.25 18.94
CA ASP A 132 2.45 22.88 17.97
C ASP A 132 2.25 21.37 17.99
N ALA A 133 1.11 20.89 18.50
CA ALA A 133 0.64 19.55 18.20
C ALA A 133 0.19 19.54 16.73
N GLN A 134 1.16 19.72 15.82
CA GLN A 134 0.98 19.51 14.39
C GLN A 134 0.48 18.07 14.27
N THR A 135 -0.79 17.94 13.88
CA THR A 135 -1.30 16.63 13.49
C THR A 135 -0.44 16.17 12.33
N GLU A 136 0.43 15.19 12.58
CA GLU A 136 1.35 14.67 11.56
C GLU A 136 0.50 14.10 10.41
N SER A 137 0.47 14.83 9.30
CA SER A 137 -0.08 14.31 8.06
C SER A 137 0.81 13.18 7.55
N ALA A 138 0.21 12.21 6.86
CA ALA A 138 0.99 11.12 6.26
C ALA A 138 1.98 11.67 5.21
N ALA A 139 3.21 11.19 5.27
CA ALA A 139 4.25 11.52 4.29
C ALA A 139 4.07 10.69 3.00
N CYS A 140 4.52 11.19 1.86
CA CYS A 140 4.55 10.37 0.65
C CYS A 140 5.71 9.37 0.71
N LEU A 141 5.48 8.13 0.28
CA LEU A 141 6.54 7.13 0.12
C LEU A 141 7.54 7.60 -0.94
N ASP A 142 8.83 7.41 -0.68
CA ASP A 142 9.88 7.73 -1.64
C ASP A 142 9.66 6.95 -2.95
N PRO A 143 9.66 7.60 -4.13
CA PRO A 143 9.55 6.92 -5.42
C PRO A 143 10.57 5.79 -5.62
N ASP A 144 11.78 5.89 -5.06
CA ASP A 144 12.81 4.85 -5.19
C ASP A 144 12.52 3.62 -4.34
N GLN A 145 11.68 3.75 -3.31
CA GLN A 145 11.18 2.63 -2.50
C GLN A 145 9.88 2.02 -3.05
N PHE A 146 9.29 2.64 -4.07
CA PHE A 146 8.05 2.16 -4.67
C PHE A 146 8.29 0.93 -5.57
N THR A 147 7.61 -0.16 -5.25
CA THR A 147 7.60 -1.38 -6.07
C THR A 147 6.18 -1.89 -6.29
N ASN A 148 5.96 -2.60 -7.39
CA ASN A 148 4.68 -3.25 -7.64
C ASN A 148 4.55 -4.46 -6.71
N PHE A 149 3.41 -4.54 -6.03
CA PHE A 149 3.08 -5.70 -5.22
C PHE A 149 2.47 -6.79 -6.09
N LEU A 150 3.01 -8.01 -6.02
CA LEU A 150 2.55 -9.14 -6.82
C LEU A 150 1.54 -9.97 -6.03
N ILE A 151 0.34 -10.13 -6.59
CA ILE A 151 -0.67 -11.02 -6.05
C ILE A 151 -0.43 -12.42 -6.61
N PRO A 152 -0.34 -13.48 -5.79
CA PRO A 152 -0.18 -14.84 -6.27
C PRO A 152 -1.34 -15.27 -7.17
N ASN A 153 -1.02 -16.01 -8.24
CA ASN A 153 -2.02 -16.60 -9.12
C ASN A 153 -2.64 -17.85 -8.47
N TRP A 154 -3.62 -17.67 -7.58
CA TRP A 154 -4.34 -18.78 -6.96
C TRP A 154 -5.54 -19.28 -7.78
N PHE A 155 -6.08 -18.43 -8.65
CA PHE A 155 -7.29 -18.70 -9.42
C PHE A 155 -6.94 -18.90 -10.90
N GLU A 156 -6.29 -20.03 -11.21
CA GLU A 156 -6.15 -20.51 -12.59
C GLU A 156 -7.46 -21.16 -13.05
N GLY A 157 -8.41 -20.35 -13.53
CA GLY A 157 -9.69 -20.86 -13.98
C GLY A 157 -10.65 -19.78 -14.45
N GLU A 158 -10.38 -19.22 -15.64
CA GLU A 158 -11.31 -18.73 -16.67
C GLU A 158 -10.76 -17.49 -17.40
N PRO A 159 -10.72 -17.50 -18.75
CA PRO A 159 -10.19 -16.39 -19.55
C PRO A 159 -11.29 -15.38 -19.86
N THR A 160 -11.87 -14.74 -18.84
CA THR A 160 -12.87 -13.68 -19.04
C THR A 160 -12.37 -12.39 -18.42
N LYS A 161 -12.00 -11.44 -19.30
CA LYS A 161 -11.60 -10.05 -18.99
C LYS A 161 -10.65 -9.90 -17.79
N SER A 162 -9.44 -10.45 -17.94
CA SER A 162 -8.38 -10.30 -16.95
C SER A 162 -7.73 -8.91 -17.06
N THR A 163 -7.79 -8.12 -16.00
CA THR A 163 -7.01 -6.91 -15.80
C THR A 163 -5.52 -7.24 -15.97
N ARG A 164 -4.86 -6.59 -16.93
CA ARG A 164 -3.49 -6.92 -17.36
C ARG A 164 -2.41 -6.07 -16.71
N ASN A 165 -2.81 -4.94 -16.15
CA ASN A 165 -1.94 -3.94 -15.55
C ASN A 165 -2.70 -3.20 -14.45
N ASN A 166 -1.96 -2.40 -13.68
CA ASN A 166 -2.55 -1.54 -12.67
C ASN A 166 -3.48 -0.50 -13.35
N PRO A 167 -4.78 -0.47 -13.00
CA PRO A 167 -5.74 0.43 -13.64
C PRO A 167 -5.55 1.89 -13.22
N PHE A 168 -4.89 2.16 -12.09
CA PHE A 168 -4.63 3.52 -11.63
C PHE A 168 -3.37 4.07 -12.30
N PRO A 169 -3.45 5.26 -12.95
CA PRO A 169 -2.27 5.89 -13.54
C PRO A 169 -1.28 6.30 -12.45
N LEU A 170 -0.01 5.97 -12.69
CA LEU A 170 1.08 6.37 -11.80
C LEU A 170 1.54 7.79 -12.13
N PRO A 171 1.83 8.63 -11.12
CA PRO A 171 2.46 9.93 -11.34
C PRO A 171 3.89 9.79 -11.88
N ASP A 172 4.34 10.78 -12.65
CA ASP A 172 5.66 10.85 -13.29
C ASP A 172 6.86 10.46 -12.41
N PRO A 173 6.99 10.92 -11.14
CA PRO A 173 8.14 10.53 -10.32
C PRO A 173 8.17 9.03 -10.02
N TYR A 174 7.02 8.43 -9.68
CA TYR A 174 6.90 6.99 -9.42
C TYR A 174 7.09 6.18 -10.70
N PHE A 175 6.55 6.65 -11.82
CA PHE A 175 6.71 5.98 -13.11
C PHE A 175 8.17 5.97 -13.58
N THR A 176 8.87 7.09 -13.44
CA THR A 176 10.28 7.21 -13.85
C THR A 176 11.18 6.34 -12.97
N SER A 177 10.97 6.36 -11.65
CA SER A 177 11.74 5.50 -10.74
C SER A 177 11.46 4.02 -11.00
N GLN A 178 10.19 3.65 -11.21
CA GLN A 178 9.82 2.28 -11.58
C GLN A 178 10.50 1.83 -12.88
N GLN A 179 10.49 2.67 -13.93
CA GLN A 179 11.15 2.33 -15.19
C GLN A 179 12.66 2.21 -15.04
N ARG A 180 13.29 3.08 -14.25
CA ARG A 180 14.72 3.00 -13.92
C ARG A 180 15.04 1.71 -13.19
N ASN A 181 14.27 1.36 -12.15
CA ASN A 181 14.45 0.13 -11.40
C ASN A 181 14.26 -1.11 -12.29
N GLN A 182 13.28 -1.09 -13.19
CA GLN A 182 13.06 -2.19 -14.14
C GLN A 182 14.21 -2.35 -15.13
N LYS A 183 14.78 -1.25 -15.64
CA LYS A 183 15.98 -1.28 -16.50
C LYS A 183 17.19 -1.85 -15.74
N ASN A 184 17.45 -1.33 -14.54
CA ASN A 184 18.54 -1.80 -13.68
C ASN A 184 18.40 -3.29 -13.37
N LEU A 185 17.18 -3.77 -13.05
CA LEU A 185 16.93 -5.18 -12.82
C LEU A 185 17.18 -6.03 -14.07
N GLY A 186 16.79 -5.55 -15.25
CA GLY A 186 17.07 -6.22 -16.53
C GLY A 186 18.57 -6.33 -16.80
N GLU A 187 19.31 -5.26 -16.58
CA GLU A 187 20.78 -5.23 -16.70
C GLU A 187 21.44 -6.20 -15.70
N ILE A 188 21.02 -6.19 -14.44
CA ILE A 188 21.51 -7.13 -13.41
C ILE A 188 21.21 -8.57 -13.81
N GLN A 189 20.00 -8.88 -14.29
CA GLN A 189 19.64 -10.22 -14.75
C GLN A 189 20.49 -10.66 -15.94
N GLN A 190 20.79 -9.75 -16.86
CA GLN A 190 21.65 -10.04 -18.01
C GLN A 190 23.10 -10.30 -17.57
N ILE A 191 23.64 -9.46 -16.69
CA ILE A 191 24.98 -9.66 -16.10
C ILE A 191 25.05 -11.00 -15.37
N LEU A 192 24.03 -11.36 -14.58
CA LEU A 192 23.98 -12.65 -13.89
C LEU A 192 23.91 -13.84 -14.84
N ARG A 193 23.26 -13.68 -16.00
CA ARG A 193 23.15 -14.73 -17.02
C ARG A 193 24.44 -14.91 -17.80
N GLU A 194 25.14 -13.82 -18.09
CA GLU A 194 26.40 -13.79 -18.86
C GLU A 194 27.63 -14.07 -17.99
N ALA A 195 27.52 -13.91 -16.66
CA ALA A 195 28.60 -14.23 -15.74
C ALA A 195 28.94 -15.73 -15.82
N PRO A 196 30.23 -16.11 -16.02
CA PRO A 196 30.68 -17.50 -16.00
C PRO A 196 30.72 -18.01 -14.55
N LEU A 197 29.55 -18.17 -13.95
CA LEU A 197 29.40 -18.69 -12.60
C LEU A 197 29.37 -20.22 -12.66
N GLU A 198 30.26 -20.85 -11.91
CA GLU A 198 30.20 -22.28 -11.63
C GLU A 198 28.86 -22.64 -10.96
N GLU A 199 28.37 -23.85 -11.21
CA GLU A 199 27.03 -24.31 -10.79
C GLU A 199 26.82 -24.21 -9.27
N ASN A 200 27.89 -24.38 -8.48
CA ASN A 200 27.87 -24.20 -7.03
C ASN A 200 27.63 -22.75 -6.60
N ARG A 201 28.27 -21.77 -7.28
CA ARG A 201 28.08 -20.34 -6.97
C ARG A 201 26.71 -19.83 -7.39
N LYS A 202 26.12 -20.40 -8.44
CA LYS A 202 24.71 -20.13 -8.81
C LYS A 202 23.75 -20.59 -7.72
N ARG A 203 23.97 -21.76 -7.12
CA ARG A 203 23.17 -22.23 -5.96
C ARG A 203 23.33 -21.33 -4.75
N GLU A 204 24.55 -20.95 -4.41
CA GLU A 204 24.81 -20.03 -3.28
C GLU A 204 24.10 -18.68 -3.46
N LEU A 205 24.19 -18.09 -4.65
CA LEU A 205 23.48 -16.85 -4.99
C LEU A 205 21.96 -17.02 -4.89
N SER A 206 21.42 -18.13 -5.42
CA SER A 206 19.98 -18.42 -5.35
C SER A 206 19.51 -18.59 -3.90
N CYS A 207 20.29 -19.27 -3.05
CA CYS A 207 20.00 -19.40 -1.63
C CYS A 207 20.04 -18.03 -0.92
N ALA A 208 21.06 -17.22 -1.18
CA ALA A 208 21.17 -15.87 -0.60
C ALA A 208 19.98 -15.00 -1.01
N LEU A 209 19.61 -14.98 -2.30
CA LEU A 209 18.42 -14.29 -2.79
C LEU A 209 17.15 -14.78 -2.10
N HIS A 210 17.02 -16.09 -1.87
CA HIS A 210 15.85 -16.66 -1.20
C HIS A 210 15.76 -16.22 0.27
N VAL A 211 16.89 -16.09 0.97
CA VAL A 211 16.94 -15.55 2.34
C VAL A 211 16.55 -14.08 2.35
N TYR A 212 17.13 -13.26 1.48
CA TYR A 212 16.75 -11.85 1.38
C TYR A 212 15.29 -11.65 0.96
N PHE A 213 14.76 -12.53 0.10
CA PHE A 213 13.34 -12.50 -0.26
C PHE A 213 12.42 -12.89 0.89
N LYS A 214 12.85 -13.84 1.73
CA LYS A 214 12.14 -14.20 2.95
C LYS A 214 12.16 -13.04 3.95
N ASP A 215 13.31 -12.42 4.18
CA ASP A 215 13.44 -11.26 5.06
C ASP A 215 12.76 -9.99 4.50
N TRP A 216 12.42 -9.97 3.21
CA TRP A 216 11.58 -8.92 2.62
C TRP A 216 10.08 -9.18 2.82
N LEU A 217 9.69 -10.46 3.01
CA LEU A 217 8.31 -10.86 3.24
C LEU A 217 7.87 -10.74 4.72
N TYR A 218 8.82 -10.65 5.66
CA TYR A 218 8.62 -10.52 7.11
C TYR A 218 9.24 -9.23 7.63
#